data_AF-A0A5D4KE08-F1
#
_entry.id   AF-A0A5D4KE08-F1
#
_cell.length_a   1.000
_cell.length_b   1.000
_cell.length_c   1.000
_cell.angle_alpha   90.00
_cell.angle_beta   90.00
_cell.angle_gamma   90.00
#
_symmetry.space_group_name_H-M   'P 1'
#
loop_
_entity.id
_entity.type
_entity.pdbx_description
1 polymer ?
#
loop_
_entity_poly.entity_id
_entity_poly.type
_entity_poly.pdbx_seq_one_letter_code
_entity_poly.pdbx_strand_id
1 'polypeptide(L)' 'MIDRRKNLCYIVTVHYLIKNGEGVLKSKSHQFISLHSINTEKCRTFAKNKARSDKQFHQLEEEWLSQYTVPNSDYCK' A
#
# COMPACT_ATOMS: atom_id res chain seq x y z
N MET A 1 -14.28 -6.61 -25.77
CA MET A 1 -14.24 -7.87 -24.99
C MET A 1 -13.13 -7.71 -23.95
N ILE A 2 -13.47 -7.49 -22.68
CA ILE A 2 -12.48 -7.24 -21.61
C ILE A 2 -11.80 -8.57 -21.30
N ASP A 3 -10.47 -8.60 -21.44
CA ASP A 3 -9.63 -9.78 -21.23
C ASP A 3 -9.75 -10.27 -19.78
N ARG A 4 -10.37 -11.44 -19.59
CA ARG A 4 -10.64 -12.06 -18.28
C ARG A 4 -9.36 -12.44 -17.51
N ARG A 5 -8.18 -12.39 -18.13
CA ARG A 5 -6.88 -12.68 -17.47
C ARG A 5 -6.29 -11.48 -16.71
N LYS A 6 -6.84 -10.27 -16.85
CA LYS A 6 -6.32 -9.02 -16.25
C LYS A 6 -7.13 -8.49 -15.05
N ASN A 7 -7.88 -9.36 -14.37
CA ASN A 7 -8.89 -8.96 -13.37
C ASN A 7 -8.48 -9.25 -11.91
N LEU A 8 -7.27 -8.85 -11.51
CA LEU A 8 -6.84 -8.92 -10.10
C LEU A 8 -6.63 -7.49 -9.60
N CYS A 9 -7.42 -7.10 -8.60
CA CYS A 9 -7.19 -5.87 -7.84
C CYS A 9 -6.37 -6.21 -6.60
N TYR A 10 -5.39 -5.38 -6.30
CA TYR A 10 -4.54 -5.54 -5.11
C TYR A 10 -4.92 -4.46 -4.12
N ILE A 11 -5.30 -4.86 -2.90
CA ILE A 11 -5.32 -3.96 -1.76
C ILE A 11 -3.91 -3.97 -1.20
N VAL A 12 -3.21 -2.86 -1.39
CA VAL A 12 -1.84 -2.68 -0.88
C VAL A 12 -1.94 -1.90 0.42
N THR A 13 -1.36 -2.45 1.47
CA THR A 13 -1.24 -1.79 2.77
C THR A 13 0.21 -1.39 2.98
N VAL A 14 0.44 -0.10 3.22
CA VAL A 14 1.73 0.44 3.62
C VAL A 14 1.75 0.57 5.12
N HIS A 15 2.78 0.01 5.76
CA HIS A 15 2.96 0.06 7.20
C HIS A 15 4.10 1.03 7.53
N TYR A 16 3.82 1.91 8.49
CA TYR A 16 4.72 2.95 8.95
C TYR A 16 4.92 2.83 10.44
N LEU A 17 6.15 3.06 10.88
CA LEU A 17 6.46 3.17 12.29
C LEU A 17 6.91 4.58 12.66
N ILE A 18 6.47 4.99 13.85
CA ILE A 18 7.00 6.15 14.55
C ILE A 18 8.02 5.63 15.55
N LYS A 19 9.30 5.95 15.37
CA LYS A 19 10.35 5.65 16.35
C LYS A 19 10.63 6.91 17.18
N ASN A 20 10.72 6.77 18.50
CA ASN A 20 11.52 7.68 19.33
C ASN A 20 12.81 6.95 19.72
N GLY A 21 13.82 7.68 20.20
CA GLY A 21 15.16 7.14 20.51
C GLY A 21 15.25 5.90 21.41
N GLU A 22 14.13 5.43 22.00
CA GLU A 22 14.04 4.24 22.86
C GLU A 22 13.19 3.09 22.27
N GLY A 23 12.53 3.27 21.12
CA GLY A 23 11.73 2.20 20.49
C GLY A 23 10.60 2.67 19.56
N VAL A 24 9.77 1.70 19.16
CA VAL A 24 8.58 1.91 18.32
C VAL A 24 7.43 2.46 19.17
N LEU A 25 7.04 3.70 18.90
CA LEU A 25 6.06 4.43 19.69
C LEU A 25 4.63 4.23 19.20
N LYS A 26 4.44 4.19 17.87
CA LYS A 26 3.16 3.92 17.21
C LYS A 26 3.38 3.28 15.85
N SER A 27 2.48 2.38 15.47
CA SER A 27 2.34 1.91 14.09
C SER A 27 1.13 2.57 13.44
N LYS A 28 1.25 2.97 12.18
CA LYS A 28 0.12 3.37 11.35
C LYS A 28 0.17 2.62 10.03
N SER A 29 -0.99 2.38 9.44
CA SER A 29 -1.08 1.73 8.14
C SER A 29 -1.99 2.54 7.22
N HIS A 30 -1.63 2.60 5.94
CA HIS A 30 -2.45 3.21 4.89
C HIS A 30 -2.75 2.19 3.81
N GLN A 31 -4.03 2.05 3.45
CA GLN A 31 -4.49 1.12 2.43
C GLN A 31 -4.89 1.86 1.18
N PHE A 32 -4.48 1.32 0.03
CA PHE A 32 -4.94 1.79 -1.27
C PHE A 32 -5.10 0.62 -2.24
N ILE A 33 -5.90 0.86 -3.27
CA ILE A 33 -6.19 -0.13 -4.30
C ILE A 33 -5.29 0.13 -5.49
N SER A 34 -4.72 -0.94 -6.02
CA SER A 34 -3.79 -0.92 -7.14
C SER A 34 -4.13 -2.04 -8.13
N LEU A 35 -3.98 -1.75 -9.42
CA LEU A 35 -3.99 -2.79 -10.47
C LEU A 35 -2.62 -3.44 -10.64
N HIS A 36 -1.62 -2.96 -9.91
CA HIS A 36 -0.26 -3.46 -9.92
C HIS A 36 0.08 -4.10 -8.58
N SER A 37 0.68 -5.29 -8.61
CA SER A 37 1.19 -5.96 -7.42
C SER A 37 2.33 -5.13 -6.78
N ILE A 38 2.50 -5.31 -5.47
CA ILE A 38 3.59 -4.79 -4.65
C ILE A 38 5.00 -5.10 -5.20
N ASN A 39 5.10 -6.16 -6.01
CA ASN A 39 6.36 -6.60 -6.61
C ASN A 39 6.75 -5.77 -7.83
N THR A 40 5.85 -4.92 -8.33
CA THR A 40 6.15 -4.01 -9.42
C THR A 40 6.79 -2.72 -8.93
N GLU A 41 7.77 -2.23 -9.68
CA GLU A 41 8.42 -0.94 -9.39
C GLU A 41 7.41 0.21 -9.31
N LYS A 42 6.42 0.22 -10.21
CA LYS A 42 5.36 1.24 -10.24
C LYS A 42 4.58 1.30 -8.92
N CYS A 43 4.20 0.15 -8.36
CA CYS A 43 3.47 0.12 -7.09
C CYS A 43 4.34 0.59 -5.93
N ARG A 44 5.62 0.21 -5.89
CA ARG A 44 6.57 0.65 -4.86
C ARG A 44 6.82 2.15 -4.91
N THR A 45 7.04 2.69 -6.11
CA THR A 45 7.23 4.13 -6.32
C THR A 45 5.98 4.92 -5.95
N PHE A 46 4.80 4.42 -6.32
CA PHE A 46 3.54 5.04 -5.93
C PHE A 46 3.34 5.04 -4.41
N ALA A 47 3.58 3.92 -3.73
CA ALA A 47 3.47 3.82 -2.27
C ALA A 47 4.38 4.83 -1.55
N LYS A 48 5.65 4.92 -1.98
CA LYS A 48 6.62 5.90 -1.44
C LYS A 48 6.20 7.35 -1.68
N ASN A 49 5.69 7.67 -2.86
CA ASN A 49 5.22 9.02 -3.16
C ASN A 49 3.96 9.36 -2.35
N LYS A 50 3.07 8.38 -2.18
CA LYS A 50 1.86 8.54 -1.37
C LYS A 50 2.20 8.78 0.10
N ALA A 51 3.16 8.03 0.65
CA ALA A 51 3.72 8.23 1.99
C ALA A 51 4.17 9.68 2.22
N ARG A 52 4.93 10.22 1.26
CA ARG A 52 5.48 11.58 1.32
C ARG A 52 4.42 12.67 1.19
N SER A 53 3.34 12.38 0.46
CA SER A 53 2.26 13.34 0.20
C SER A 53 1.33 13.57 1.39
N ASP A 54 1.23 12.60 2.29
CA ASP A 54 0.35 12.71 3.45
C ASP A 54 1.11 13.34 4.64
N LYS A 55 0.73 14.57 5.00
CA LYS A 55 1.35 15.33 6.09
C LYS A 55 1.34 14.55 7.42
N GLN A 56 0.38 13.64 7.63
CA GLN A 56 0.31 12.81 8.84
C GLN A 56 1.37 11.70 8.89
N PHE A 57 1.99 11.39 7.75
CA PHE A 57 2.98 10.32 7.59
C PHE A 57 4.36 10.85 7.18
N HIS A 58 4.51 12.17 7.00
CA HIS A 58 5.78 12.79 6.57
C HIS A 58 6.95 12.55 7.52
N GLN A 59 6.67 12.41 8.83
CA GLN A 59 7.67 12.12 9.86
C GLN A 59 7.88 10.61 10.08
N LEU A 60 7.20 9.75 9.32
CA LEU A 60 7.19 8.31 9.54
C LEU A 60 8.05 7.59 8.51
N GLU A 61 8.78 6.59 8.96
CA GLU A 61 9.56 5.73 8.09
C GLU A 61 8.65 4.60 7.57
N GLU A 62 8.54 4.46 6.25
CA GLU A 62 7.91 3.28 5.63
C GLU A 62 8.77 2.07 5.95
N GLU A 63 8.19 1.06 6.62
CA GLU A 63 8.95 -0.11 7.05
C GLU A 63 8.68 -1.32 6.18
N TRP A 64 7.42 -1.60 5.85
CA TRP A 64 7.09 -2.66 4.91
C TRP A 64 5.77 -2.42 4.19
N LEU A 65 5.66 -3.09 3.05
CA LEU A 65 4.45 -3.13 2.25
C LEU A 65 3.86 -4.54 2.36
N SER A 66 2.54 -4.65 2.40
CA SER A 66 1.82 -5.92 2.29
C SER A 66 0.73 -5.81 1.24
N GLN A 67 0.38 -6.93 0.61
CA GLN A 67 -0.69 -6.96 -0.39
C GLN A 67 -1.69 -8.06 -0.08
N TYR A 68 -2.96 -7.76 -0.35
CA TYR A 68 -4.04 -8.72 -0.42
C TYR A 68 -4.63 -8.69 -1.83
N THR A 69 -4.73 -9.85 -2.46
CA THR A 69 -5.31 -9.97 -3.80
C THR A 69 -6.81 -10.19 -3.66
N VAL A 70 -7.60 -9.30 -4.24
CA VAL A 70 -9.06 -9.39 -4.26
C VAL A 70 -9.50 -9.84 -5.64
N PRO A 71 -10.27 -10.95 -5.75
CA PRO A 71 -10.91 -11.30 -7.01
C PRO A 71 -11.96 -10.25 -7.36
N ASN A 72 -12.04 -9.85 -8.63
CA ASN A 72 -12.90 -8.74 -9.07
C ASN A 72 -14.40 -8.97 -8.78
N SER A 73 -14.83 -10.24 -8.60
CA SER A 73 -16.19 -10.61 -8.18
C SER A 73 -16.61 -10.01 -6.84
N ASP A 74 -15.64 -9.74 -5.96
CA ASP A 74 -15.89 -9.19 -4.63
C ASP A 74 -15.84 -7.66 -4.62
N TYR A 75 -15.28 -7.05 -5.68
CA TYR A 75 -15.06 -5.61 -5.78
C TYR A 75 -16.11 -4.88 -6.64
N CYS A 76 -16.58 -5.51 -7.72
CA CYS A 76 -17.67 -4.98 -8.54
C CYS A 76 -19.03 -5.41 -7.99
N LYS A 77 -19.47 -4.81 -6.87
CA LYS A 77 -20.88 -4.84 -6.47
C LYS A 77 -21.58 -3.56 -6.88
#